data_AF-A0A934VS78-F1
#
_entry.id   AF-A0A934VS78-F1
#
_cell.length_a   1.000
_cell.length_b   1.000
_cell.length_c   1.000
_cell.angle_alpha   90.00
_cell.angle_beta   90.00
_cell.angle_gamma   90.00
#
_symmetry.space_group_name_H-M   'P 1'
#
loop_
_entity.id
_entity.type
_entity.pdbx_description
1 polymer ?
#
loop_
_entity_poly.entity_id
_entity_poly.type
_entity_poly.pdbx_seq_one_letter_code
_entity_poly.pdbx_strand_id
1 'polypeptide(L)'
;MYEVVGKIKLINETQSFPSGFTKREFVVTTAHDKYPQDLKFEVVKDKCSMLDQFEPEQDVQVNFDIRGNEYNGRYYVNLACWKIQPADGGASGGSGRDEYSQEPPMRQRPAPSSQAEPSAAELRNEDDFDDDDIPF
;
A
#
# COMPACT_ATOMS: atom_id res chain seq x y z
N MET A 1 8.09 -4.05 23.00
CA MET A 1 7.84 -3.10 21.90
C MET A 1 8.49 -3.63 20.65
N TYR A 2 7.66 -4.04 19.69
CA TYR A 2 8.05 -4.59 18.40
C TYR A 2 7.46 -3.73 17.29
N GLU A 3 8.09 -3.80 16.12
CA GLU A 3 7.60 -3.15 14.92
C GLU A 3 7.58 -4.14 13.75
N VAL A 4 6.66 -3.92 12.82
CA VAL A 4 6.61 -4.63 11.56
C VAL A 4 6.23 -3.64 10.46
N VAL A 5 6.84 -3.80 9.29
CA VAL A 5 6.46 -3.08 8.07
C VAL A 5 5.83 -4.09 7.12
N GLY A 6 4.71 -3.71 6.50
CA GLY A 6 3.99 -4.60 5.63
C GLY A 6 2.78 -3.97 4.98
N LYS A 7 2.08 -4.76 4.18
CA LYS A 7 0.87 -4.36 3.47
C LYS A 7 -0.37 -4.80 4.23
N ILE A 8 -1.33 -3.90 4.43
CA ILE A 8 -2.64 -4.26 5.01
C ILE A 8 -3.35 -5.20 4.04
N LYS A 9 -3.71 -6.38 4.51
CA LYS A 9 -4.48 -7.35 3.74
C LYS A 9 -5.99 -7.24 4.00
N LEU A 10 -6.36 -7.02 5.26
CA LEU A 10 -7.75 -7.00 5.69
C LEU A 10 -7.91 -6.13 6.94
N ILE A 11 -8.98 -5.36 7.00
CA ILE A 11 -9.42 -4.65 8.21
C ILE A 11 -10.84 -5.13 8.52
N ASN A 12 -11.05 -5.75 9.67
CA ASN A 12 -12.38 -6.17 10.10
C ASN A 12 -13.15 -5.02 10.74
N GLU A 13 -14.45 -5.21 10.92
CA GLU A 13 -15.30 -4.27 11.66
C GLU A 13 -14.98 -4.27 13.15
N THR A 14 -15.30 -3.16 13.82
CA THR A 14 -15.13 -3.02 15.27
C THR A 14 -16.13 -3.92 16.00
N GLN A 15 -15.62 -4.86 16.79
CA GLN A 15 -16.41 -5.71 17.68
C GLN A 15 -16.61 -5.00 19.01
N SER A 16 -17.86 -4.92 19.46
CA SER A 16 -18.24 -4.32 20.75
C SER A 16 -18.80 -5.39 21.68
N PHE A 17 -18.34 -5.40 22.93
CA PHE A 17 -18.76 -6.37 23.94
C PHE A 17 -19.62 -5.67 25.01
N PRO A 18 -20.53 -6.41 25.70
CA PRO A 18 -21.40 -5.84 26.74
C PRO A 18 -20.65 -5.15 27.90
N SER A 19 -19.37 -5.46 28.09
CA SER A 19 -18.49 -4.83 29.09
C SER A 19 -18.05 -3.40 28.73
N GLY A 20 -18.43 -2.89 27.56
CA GLY A 20 -17.90 -1.64 27.01
C GLY A 20 -16.50 -1.79 26.42
N PHE A 21 -15.98 -3.02 26.36
CA PHE A 21 -14.75 -3.31 25.65
C PHE A 21 -15.03 -3.32 24.14
N THR A 22 -14.21 -2.59 23.39
CA THR A 22 -14.21 -2.63 21.93
C THR A 22 -12.88 -3.15 21.44
N LYS A 23 -12.93 -3.95 20.38
CA LYS A 23 -11.74 -4.50 19.71
C LYS A 23 -11.95 -4.46 18.21
N ARG A 24 -10.90 -4.12 17.47
CA ARG A 24 -10.87 -4.26 16.01
C ARG A 24 -9.64 -5.04 15.61
N GLU A 25 -9.79 -5.91 14.62
CA GLU A 25 -8.72 -6.81 14.17
C GLU A 25 -8.38 -6.51 12.70
N PHE A 26 -7.10 -6.55 12.37
CA PHE A 26 -6.62 -6.36 11.01
C PHE A 26 -5.44 -7.29 10.72
N VAL A 27 -5.17 -7.55 9.45
CA VAL A 27 -4.12 -8.45 8.99
C VAL A 27 -3.12 -7.67 8.16
N VAL A 28 -1.84 -7.84 8.45
CA VAL A 28 -0.73 -7.28 7.67
C VAL A 28 0.14 -8.41 7.14
N THR A 29 0.44 -8.35 5.85
CA THR A 29 1.42 -9.21 5.21
C THR A 29 2.78 -8.56 5.32
N THR A 30 3.75 -9.23 5.96
CA THR A 30 5.10 -8.68 6.18
C THR A 30 5.82 -8.35 4.85
N ALA A 31 6.36 -7.13 4.73
CA ALA A 31 7.15 -6.72 3.58
C ALA A 31 8.61 -7.18 3.72
N HIS A 32 9.29 -7.39 2.58
CA HIS A 32 10.73 -7.68 2.49
C HIS A 32 11.24 -9.01 3.10
N ASP A 33 10.35 -9.90 3.53
CA ASP A 33 10.74 -11.24 3.97
C ASP A 33 10.74 -12.24 2.79
N LYS A 34 11.65 -13.22 2.82
CA LYS A 34 11.69 -14.33 1.84
C LYS A 34 10.41 -15.17 1.93
N TYR A 35 9.73 -15.16 3.07
CA TYR A 35 8.48 -15.89 3.31
C TYR A 35 7.44 -14.97 3.97
N PRO A 36 6.73 -14.14 3.17
CA PRO A 36 5.72 -13.25 3.69
C PRO A 36 4.71 -13.97 4.58
N GLN A 37 4.49 -13.44 5.78
CA GLN A 37 3.53 -13.99 6.74
C GLN A 37 2.35 -13.04 6.89
N ASP A 38 1.14 -13.59 6.96
CA ASP A 38 -0.07 -12.85 7.32
C ASP A 38 -0.21 -12.82 8.85
N LEU A 39 0.06 -11.66 9.43
CA LEU A 39 0.02 -11.45 10.88
C LEU A 39 -1.27 -10.72 11.27
N LYS A 40 -2.03 -11.32 12.18
CA LYS A 40 -3.24 -10.69 12.74
C LYS A 40 -2.90 -9.82 13.94
N PHE A 41 -3.27 -8.56 13.87
CA PHE A 41 -3.15 -7.58 14.93
C PHE A 41 -4.51 -7.23 15.52
N GLU A 42 -4.51 -6.80 16.78
CA GLU A 42 -5.68 -6.24 17.45
C GLU A 42 -5.40 -4.84 17.97
N VAL A 43 -6.40 -3.96 17.84
CA VAL A 43 -6.46 -2.68 18.54
C VAL A 43 -7.66 -2.71 19.48
N VAL A 44 -7.55 -2.05 20.62
CA VAL A 44 -8.56 -2.08 21.69
C VAL A 44 -9.00 -0.67 22.07
N LYS A 45 -10.24 -0.53 22.55
CA LYS A 45 -10.80 0.71 23.10
C LYS A 45 -10.73 1.90 22.13
N ASP A 46 -10.20 3.02 22.59
CA ASP A 46 -10.03 4.30 21.90
C ASP A 46 -9.17 4.19 20.63
N LYS A 47 -8.34 3.16 20.53
CA LYS A 47 -7.45 2.94 19.39
C LYS A 47 -8.15 2.34 18.18
N CYS A 48 -9.40 1.86 18.30
CA CYS A 48 -10.11 1.28 17.16
C CYS A 48 -10.30 2.28 16.00
N SER A 49 -10.48 3.56 16.32
CA SER A 49 -10.68 4.62 15.32
C SER A 49 -9.42 4.94 14.51
N MET A 50 -8.23 4.53 14.96
CA MET A 50 -7.00 4.77 14.21
C MET A 50 -6.96 3.98 12.90
N LEU A 51 -7.76 2.91 12.78
CA LEU A 51 -7.85 2.09 11.59
C LEU A 51 -8.81 2.67 10.54
N ASP A 52 -9.63 3.68 10.88
CA ASP A 52 -10.60 4.28 9.95
C ASP A 52 -9.95 5.08 8.81
N GLN A 53 -8.70 5.49 9.01
CA GLN A 53 -7.88 6.25 8.05
C GLN A 53 -7.01 5.35 7.15
N PHE A 54 -7.13 4.03 7.29
CA PHE A 54 -6.39 3.07 6.48
C PHE A 54 -7.32 2.19 5.66
N GLU A 55 -6.81 1.75 4.52
CA GLU A 55 -7.50 0.86 3.59
C GLU A 55 -6.66 -0.40 3.34
N PRO A 56 -7.29 -1.51 2.91
CA PRO A 56 -6.55 -2.64 2.37
C PRO A 56 -5.58 -2.22 1.25
N GLU A 57 -4.53 -3.01 1.07
CA GLU A 57 -3.44 -2.83 0.10
C GLU A 57 -2.45 -1.69 0.40
N GLN A 58 -2.67 -0.91 1.46
CA GLN A 58 -1.76 0.14 1.91
C GLN A 58 -0.54 -0.41 2.66
N ASP A 59 0.64 0.18 2.41
CA ASP A 59 1.88 -0.13 3.13
C ASP A 59 1.95 0.67 4.44
N VAL A 60 2.17 -0.04 5.54
CA VAL A 60 2.12 0.50 6.90
C VAL A 60 3.25 -0.02 7.78
N GLN A 61 3.65 0.80 8.73
CA GLN A 61 4.48 0.44 9.87
C GLN A 61 3.58 0.30 11.10
N VAL A 62 3.53 -0.92 11.65
CA VAL A 62 2.73 -1.27 12.82
C VAL A 62 3.65 -1.45 14.02
N ASN A 63 3.36 -0.73 15.09
CA ASN A 63 4.02 -0.88 16.37
C ASN A 63 3.09 -1.58 17.36
N PHE A 64 3.60 -2.63 17.99
CA PHE A 64 2.79 -3.52 18.82
C PHE A 64 3.56 -4.11 19.99
N ASP A 65 2.80 -4.71 20.90
CA ASP A 65 3.31 -5.58 21.95
C ASP A 65 2.76 -6.99 21.79
N ILE A 66 3.57 -7.97 22.16
CA ILE A 66 3.17 -9.38 22.18
C ILE A 66 2.57 -9.68 23.55
N ARG A 67 1.30 -10.08 23.58
CA ARG A 67 0.60 -10.46 24.81
C ARG A 67 0.28 -11.94 24.81
N GLY A 68 0.72 -12.63 25.84
CA GLY A 68 0.31 -14.01 26.11
C GLY A 68 -0.90 -14.02 27.03
N ASN A 69 -1.93 -14.77 26.64
CA ASN A 69 -3.10 -15.03 27.46
C ASN A 69 -3.28 -16.54 27.63
N GLU A 70 -3.66 -16.99 28.82
CA GLU A 70 -4.02 -18.38 29.06
C GLU A 70 -5.53 -18.46 29.28
N TYR A 71 -6.16 -19.41 28.59
CA TYR A 71 -7.57 -19.72 28.76
C TYR A 71 -7.80 -21.23 28.68
N ASN A 72 -8.31 -21.81 29.77
CA ASN A 72 -8.61 -23.25 29.89
C ASN A 72 -7.41 -24.16 29.53
N GLY A 73 -6.23 -23.82 30.03
CA GLY A 73 -4.97 -24.53 29.80
C GLY A 73 -4.39 -24.31 28.40
N ARG A 74 -4.98 -23.43 27.57
CA ARG A 74 -4.49 -23.10 26.24
C ARG A 74 -3.87 -21.71 26.23
N TYR A 75 -2.71 -21.60 25.61
CA TYR A 75 -1.99 -20.34 25.48
C TYR A 75 -2.28 -19.70 24.14
N TYR A 76 -2.62 -18.42 24.17
CA TYR A 76 -2.94 -17.60 23.01
C TYR A 76 -1.98 -16.41 22.97
N VAL A 77 -1.54 -16.06 21.78
CA VAL A 77 -0.73 -14.87 21.54
C VAL A 77 -1.57 -13.84 20.80
N ASN A 78 -1.60 -12.64 21.34
CA ASN A 78 -2.25 -11.49 20.73
C ASN A 78 -1.20 -10.43 20.41
N LEU A 79 -1.19 -9.97 19.17
CA LEU A 79 -0.35 -8.85 18.74
C LEU A 79 -1.14 -7.56 18.95
N ALA A 80 -0.94 -6.94 20.11
CA ALA A 80 -1.64 -5.73 20.52
C ALA A 80 -0.99 -4.51 19.87
N CYS A 81 -1.58 -4.04 18.76
CA CYS A 81 -1.18 -2.83 18.09
C CYS A 81 -1.56 -1.62 18.94
N TRP A 82 -0.60 -0.71 19.12
CA TRP A 82 -0.83 0.54 19.85
C TRP A 82 -0.55 1.78 19.01
N LYS A 83 0.08 1.62 17.84
CA LYS A 83 0.35 2.68 16.85
C LYS A 83 0.54 2.08 15.46
N ILE A 84 -0.05 2.73 14.45
CA ILE A 84 0.08 2.40 13.03
C ILE A 84 0.36 3.69 12.27
N GLN A 85 1.24 3.63 11.27
CA GLN A 85 1.58 4.75 10.40
C GLN A 85 1.72 4.27 8.96
N PRO A 86 1.43 5.11 7.95
CA PRO A 86 1.82 4.84 6.58
C PRO A 86 3.33 4.62 6.48
N ALA A 87 3.77 3.60 5.73
CA ALA A 87 5.20 3.29 5.56
C ALA A 87 5.91 4.32 4.66
N ASP A 88 5.17 4.93 3.73
CA ASP A 88 5.57 6.12 3.00
C ASP A 88 4.92 7.32 3.71
N GLY A 89 5.66 8.37 4.07
CA GLY A 89 5.23 9.45 4.96
C GLY A 89 4.00 10.30 4.54
N GLY A 90 3.17 9.82 3.61
CA GLY A 90 1.91 10.41 3.21
C GLY A 90 0.79 10.09 4.18
N ALA A 91 0.45 11.05 5.04
CA ALA A 91 -0.90 11.15 5.58
C ALA A 91 -1.86 11.41 4.41
N SER A 92 -2.55 10.39 3.93
CA SER A 92 -3.63 10.53 2.95
C SER A 92 -4.89 11.07 3.65
N GLY A 93 -4.85 12.35 4.01
CA GLY A 93 -6.01 13.10 4.47
C GLY A 93 -6.71 13.79 3.30
N GLY A 94 -7.78 13.16 2.80
CA GLY A 94 -9.03 13.80 2.36
C GLY A 94 -9.02 14.98 1.39
N SER A 95 -9.52 14.71 0.18
CA SER A 95 -10.57 15.47 -0.51
C SER A 95 -10.32 16.95 -0.87
N GLY A 96 -9.89 17.16 -2.11
CA GLY A 96 -10.06 18.40 -2.86
C GLY A 96 -10.33 18.11 -4.33
N ARG A 97 -11.44 17.42 -4.62
CA ARG A 97 -12.03 17.37 -5.96
C ARG A 97 -12.96 18.56 -6.04
N ASP A 98 -12.53 19.62 -6.72
CA ASP A 98 -13.32 20.59 -7.48
C ASP A 98 -12.40 21.74 -7.89
N GLU A 99 -11.96 21.79 -9.15
CA GLU A 99 -11.80 23.08 -9.82
C GLU A 99 -11.97 22.90 -11.33
N TYR A 100 -12.92 23.66 -11.84
CA TYR A 100 -13.39 23.72 -13.21
C TYR A 100 -12.33 24.30 -14.17
N SER A 101 -12.30 23.70 -15.37
CA SER A 101 -12.21 24.37 -16.68
C SER A 101 -11.36 25.64 -16.77
N GLN A 102 -10.14 25.51 -17.28
CA GLN A 102 -9.52 26.58 -18.07
C GLN A 102 -8.88 25.98 -19.33
N GLU A 103 -9.59 26.13 -20.45
CA GLU A 103 -9.03 25.96 -21.78
C GLU A 103 -7.84 26.92 -21.96
N PRO A 104 -6.69 26.45 -22.48
CA PRO A 104 -5.57 27.32 -22.79
C PRO A 104 -5.93 28.22 -23.99
N PRO A 105 -5.54 29.51 -23.97
CA PRO A 105 -5.82 30.41 -25.08
C PRO A 105 -5.03 29.99 -26.32
N MET A 106 -5.75 29.88 -27.44
CA MET A 106 -5.18 29.70 -28.77
C MET A 106 -4.12 30.78 -29.05
N ARG A 107 -2.85 30.38 -29.15
CA ARG A 107 -1.83 31.18 -29.83
C ARG A 107 -1.66 30.66 -31.26
N GLN A 108 -1.82 31.60 -32.19
CA GLN A 108 -1.76 31.41 -33.64
C GLN A 108 -0.48 30.68 -34.08
N ARG A 109 -0.66 29.70 -34.97
CA ARG A 109 0.40 29.12 -35.78
C ARG A 109 1.01 30.19 -36.69
N PRO A 110 2.29 30.05 -36.99
CA PRO A 110 2.69 30.01 -38.40
C PRO A 110 3.21 28.61 -38.78
N ALA A 111 2.96 28.24 -40.03
CA ALA A 111 3.62 27.12 -40.73
C ALA A 111 4.36 27.71 -41.95
N PRO A 112 5.21 26.96 -42.67
CA PRO A 112 6.20 25.95 -42.28
C PRO A 112 7.61 26.33 -42.78
N SER A 113 8.67 25.71 -42.26
CA SER A 113 9.97 25.68 -42.94
C SER A 113 10.40 24.22 -43.09
N SER A 114 10.34 23.73 -44.33
CA SER A 114 10.83 22.43 -44.74
C SER A 114 12.32 22.29 -44.46
N GLN A 115 12.67 21.39 -43.55
CA GLN A 115 13.92 20.66 -43.61
C GLN A 115 13.57 19.19 -43.41
N ALA A 116 13.87 18.40 -44.43
CA ALA A 116 13.45 17.02 -44.58
C ALA A 116 13.92 16.15 -43.39
N GLU A 117 12.98 15.46 -42.77
CA GLU A 117 13.25 14.32 -41.89
C GLU A 117 13.59 13.10 -42.76
N PRO A 118 14.59 12.28 -42.39
CA PRO A 118 14.80 10.97 -43.03
C PRO A 118 13.62 10.05 -42.72
N SER A 119 13.26 9.21 -43.69
CA SER A 119 12.08 8.33 -43.64
C SER A 119 12.26 7.18 -42.64
N ALA A 120 11.16 6.73 -42.04
CA ALA A 120 11.07 5.58 -41.12
C ALA A 120 11.44 4.20 -41.72
N ALA A 121 12.10 4.17 -42.88
CA ALA A 121 12.59 2.97 -43.55
C ALA A 121 14.00 2.54 -43.10
N GLU A 122 14.70 3.32 -42.25
CA GLU A 122 16.09 3.01 -41.82
C GLU A 122 16.20 2.46 -40.38
N LEU A 123 15.10 2.21 -39.67
CA LEU A 123 15.11 1.61 -38.32
C LEU A 123 14.76 0.11 -38.28
N ARG A 124 14.58 -0.53 -39.43
CA ARG A 124 14.41 -1.98 -39.53
C ARG A 124 15.72 -2.58 -40.06
N ASN A 125 16.76 -2.58 -39.23
CA ASN A 125 17.87 -3.51 -39.43
C ASN A 125 17.38 -4.88 -38.97
N GLU A 126 17.10 -5.74 -39.94
CA GLU A 126 16.71 -7.15 -39.79
C GLU A 126 17.93 -8.08 -39.61
N ASP A 127 19.03 -7.56 -39.05
CA ASP A 127 20.33 -8.26 -38.96
C ASP A 127 20.95 -8.23 -37.55
N ASP A 128 20.14 -8.29 -36.47
CA ASP A 128 20.66 -8.39 -35.09
C ASP A 128 19.95 -9.41 -34.19
N PHE A 129 19.25 -10.39 -34.78
CA PHE A 129 18.72 -11.54 -34.06
C PHE A 129 19.14 -12.83 -34.78
N ASP A 130 20.43 -13.13 -34.77
CA ASP A 130 20.90 -14.50 -34.97
C ASP A 130 20.46 -15.34 -33.76
N ASP A 131 19.46 -16.17 -34.01
CA ASP A 131 18.80 -17.12 -33.10
C ASP A 131 19.70 -18.33 -32.79
N ASP A 132 20.98 -18.11 -32.47
CA ASP A 132 21.97 -19.21 -32.32
C ASP A 132 23.06 -18.97 -31.24
N ASP A 133 22.84 -18.05 -30.29
CA ASP A 133 23.75 -17.88 -29.14
C ASP A 133 23.03 -17.61 -27.81
N ILE A 134 22.15 -18.54 -27.41
CA ILE A 134 21.68 -18.65 -26.02
C ILE A 134 22.42 -19.81 -25.35
N PRO A 135 23.45 -19.56 -24.53
CA PRO A 135 24.12 -20.63 -23.80
C PRO A 135 23.20 -21.21 -22.71
N PHE A 136 23.07 -22.55 -22.69
CA PHE A 136 22.47 -23.33 -21.58
C PHE A 136 23.35 -23.31 -20.32
#